data_AF-A0A090QGW6-F1
#
_entry.id   AF-A0A090QGW6-F1
#
_cell.length_a   1.000
_cell.length_b   1.000
_cell.length_c   1.000
_cell.angle_alpha   90.00
_cell.angle_beta   90.00
_cell.angle_gamma   90.00
#
_symmetry.space_group_name_H-M   'P 1'
#
loop_
_entity.id
_entity.type
_entity.pdbx_description
1 polymer ?
#
loop_
_entity_poly.entity_id
_entity_poly.type
_entity_poly.pdbx_seq_one_letter_code
_entity_poly.pdbx_strand_id
1 'polypeptide(L)'
;MNDFVWDGWLYTTKDTIDIYDHETAYRVGDIIDFKGHVYVAQWPIKGEYPHHASSSWRQLVNVELTPAASPITDTDPNENPKYLETVRGLDNDGDGIRDSYKQAVLTQYDNPVFVQMALSISHEYDDLYRIVLDDTIAISPKEAAQKLNSITAFEACTKYLFREGIIQDSPLTLFANTIYRALYYRLGTNRLFARTNDDLDALQTFDPPCPASLSKDMND
;
A
#
# COMPACT_ATOMS: atom_id res chain seq x y z
N MET A 1 -17.92 -12.79 19.25
CA MET A 1 -17.91 -11.53 18.50
C MET A 1 -16.47 -11.31 18.09
N ASN A 2 -16.17 -11.27 16.79
CA ASN A 2 -14.84 -10.93 16.32
C ASN A 2 -14.73 -9.40 16.37
N ASP A 3 -14.22 -8.87 17.48
CA ASP A 3 -13.75 -7.50 17.55
C ASP A 3 -12.44 -7.42 16.77
N PHE A 4 -12.56 -7.36 15.45
CA PHE A 4 -11.46 -6.97 14.59
C PHE A 4 -11.30 -5.45 14.71
N VAL A 5 -10.39 -5.02 15.59
CA VAL A 5 -9.97 -3.63 15.69
C VAL A 5 -9.02 -3.38 14.53
N TRP A 6 -9.52 -2.68 13.51
CA TRP A 6 -8.70 -2.19 12.41
C TRP A 6 -8.06 -0.86 12.84
N ASP A 7 -6.73 -0.83 12.90
CA ASP A 7 -5.92 0.33 13.26
C ASP A 7 -5.14 0.83 12.03
N GLY A 8 -5.88 1.29 11.02
CA GLY A 8 -5.31 1.76 9.76
C GLY A 8 -5.84 3.14 9.36
N TRP A 9 -5.25 3.69 8.30
CA TRP A 9 -5.64 4.98 7.74
C TRP A 9 -6.51 4.80 6.49
N LEU A 10 -7.54 5.65 6.33
CA LEU A 10 -8.33 5.76 5.10
C LEU A 10 -7.91 7.04 4.37
N TYR A 11 -7.46 6.89 3.14
CA TYR A 11 -7.12 8.02 2.28
C TYR A 11 -8.34 8.43 1.46
N THR A 12 -8.65 9.71 1.47
CA THR A 12 -9.64 10.33 0.58
C THR A 12 -8.95 11.41 -0.24
N THR A 13 -9.33 11.51 -1.51
CA THR A 13 -8.89 12.59 -2.40
C THR A 13 -9.68 13.88 -2.20
N LYS A 14 -10.69 13.85 -1.31
CA LYS A 14 -11.53 15.01 -1.01
C LYS A 14 -10.95 15.76 0.18
N ASP A 15 -10.77 17.07 0.00
CA ASP A 15 -10.32 17.99 1.06
C ASP A 15 -11.36 18.14 2.19
N THR A 16 -12.59 17.69 1.95
CA THR A 16 -13.71 17.71 2.90
C THR A 16 -14.49 16.40 2.81
N ILE A 17 -15.00 15.93 3.94
CA ILE A 17 -15.96 14.82 3.98
C ILE A 17 -17.33 15.34 3.54
N ASP A 18 -17.94 14.68 2.57
CA ASP A 18 -19.27 15.05 2.08
C ASP A 18 -20.36 14.69 3.10
N ILE A 19 -21.38 15.54 3.22
CA ILE A 19 -22.56 15.23 4.03
C ILE A 19 -23.40 14.19 3.28
N TYR A 20 -23.90 13.19 4.01
CA TYR A 20 -24.79 12.17 3.47
C TYR A 20 -26.00 12.78 2.75
N ASP A 21 -26.27 12.23 1.57
CA ASP A 21 -27.44 12.50 0.74
C ASP A 21 -28.10 11.17 0.35
N HIS A 22 -29.39 11.07 0.66
CA HIS A 22 -30.20 9.88 0.44
C HIS A 22 -30.28 9.47 -1.04
N GLU A 23 -30.24 10.46 -1.94
CA GLU A 23 -30.36 10.20 -3.38
C GLU A 23 -29.03 9.90 -4.07
N THR A 24 -27.91 10.08 -3.37
CA THR A 24 -26.57 9.81 -3.89
C THR A 24 -26.28 8.31 -3.84
N ALA A 25 -25.69 7.79 -4.92
CA ALA A 25 -25.19 6.43 -4.99
C ALA A 25 -23.72 6.41 -4.58
N TYR A 26 -23.43 5.73 -3.47
CA TYR A 26 -22.12 5.61 -2.88
C TYR A 26 -21.43 4.32 -3.33
N ARG A 27 -20.13 4.43 -3.59
CA ARG A 27 -19.23 3.32 -3.92
C ARG A 27 -18.54 2.81 -2.65
N VAL A 28 -17.99 1.61 -2.72
CA VAL A 28 -17.15 1.08 -1.63
C VAL A 28 -16.00 2.05 -1.36
N GLY A 29 -15.77 2.35 -0.08
CA GLY A 29 -14.72 3.27 0.35
C GLY A 29 -15.14 4.75 0.40
N ASP A 30 -16.33 5.12 -0.09
CA ASP A 30 -16.82 6.48 0.06
C ASP A 30 -16.98 6.83 1.55
N ILE A 31 -16.48 8.01 1.92
CA ILE A 31 -16.50 8.53 3.29
C ILE A 31 -17.51 9.69 3.35
N ILE A 32 -18.43 9.62 4.30
CA ILE A 32 -19.49 10.61 4.49
C ILE A 32 -19.64 11.01 5.96
N ASP A 33 -20.13 12.22 6.20
CA ASP A 33 -20.66 12.66 7.49
C ASP A 33 -22.17 12.43 7.52
N PHE A 34 -22.63 11.72 8.54
CA PHE A 34 -24.05 11.68 8.88
C PHE A 34 -24.25 11.99 10.36
N LYS A 35 -24.87 13.13 10.63
CA LYS A 35 -25.19 13.61 11.98
C LYS A 35 -23.95 13.77 12.88
N GLY A 36 -22.82 14.20 12.33
CA GLY A 36 -21.58 14.41 13.08
C GLY A 36 -20.81 13.13 13.38
N HIS A 37 -21.17 12.02 12.71
CA HIS A 37 -20.41 10.78 12.72
C HIS A 37 -19.96 10.47 11.31
N VAL A 38 -18.70 10.05 11.19
CA VAL A 38 -18.12 9.68 9.91
C VAL A 38 -18.34 8.20 9.64
N TYR A 39 -18.74 7.87 8.43
CA TYR A 39 -18.94 6.50 7.99
C TYR A 39 -18.20 6.23 6.68
N VAL A 40 -17.75 5.00 6.51
CA VAL A 40 -17.24 4.47 5.24
C VAL A 40 -18.23 3.43 4.68
N ALA A 41 -18.53 3.53 3.39
CA ALA A 41 -19.35 2.56 2.68
C ALA A 41 -18.59 1.23 2.51
N GLN A 42 -19.19 0.13 2.97
CA GLN A 42 -18.63 -1.22 2.84
C GLN A 42 -19.03 -1.91 1.53
N TRP A 43 -20.13 -1.46 0.92
CA TRP A 43 -20.73 -1.98 -0.31
C TRP A 43 -21.26 -0.81 -1.15
N PRO A 44 -21.53 -0.99 -2.46
CA PRO A 44 -22.27 0.02 -3.22
C PRO A 44 -23.69 0.20 -2.68
N ILE A 45 -24.08 1.43 -2.32
CA ILE A 45 -25.32 1.73 -1.56
C ILE A 45 -25.99 2.99 -2.09
N LYS A 46 -27.32 3.00 -2.13
CA LYS A 46 -28.13 4.21 -2.33
C LYS A 46 -29.38 4.14 -1.44
N GLY A 47 -29.74 5.25 -0.79
CA GLY A 47 -30.96 5.36 0.02
C GLY A 47 -30.95 4.64 1.37
N GLU A 48 -29.87 3.95 1.75
CA GLU A 48 -29.73 3.39 3.10
C GLU A 48 -29.10 4.42 4.04
N TYR A 49 -29.76 4.72 5.15
CA TYR A 49 -29.25 5.64 6.16
C TYR A 49 -28.06 5.03 6.93
N PRO A 50 -26.97 5.79 7.17
CA PRO A 50 -25.88 5.34 8.01
C PRO A 50 -26.31 5.18 9.46
N HIS A 51 -26.03 4.02 10.06
CA HIS A 51 -26.20 3.79 11.50
C HIS A 51 -25.21 2.72 11.99
N HIS A 52 -24.92 2.72 13.30
CA HIS A 52 -23.92 1.84 13.96
C HIS A 52 -24.15 0.32 13.81
N ALA A 53 -25.32 -0.09 13.31
CA ALA A 53 -25.70 -1.48 13.12
C ALA A 53 -25.95 -1.84 11.64
N SER A 54 -25.64 -0.91 10.72
CA SER A 54 -25.75 -1.17 9.29
C SER A 54 -24.61 -2.10 8.86
N SER A 55 -24.93 -3.09 8.03
CA SER A 55 -23.92 -3.92 7.34
C SER A 55 -23.26 -3.20 6.17
N SER A 56 -23.86 -2.09 5.77
CA SER A 56 -23.58 -1.30 4.59
C SER A 56 -22.66 -0.13 4.92
N TRP A 57 -22.82 0.45 6.11
CA TRP A 57 -22.03 1.56 6.63
C TRP A 57 -21.21 1.16 7.85
N ARG A 58 -19.90 1.40 7.80
CA ARG A 58 -19.02 1.27 8.97
C ARG A 58 -18.70 2.62 9.55
N GLN A 59 -19.04 2.83 10.81
CA GLN A 59 -18.66 4.05 11.52
C GLN A 59 -17.16 4.08 11.74
N LEU A 60 -16.53 5.21 11.43
CA LEU A 60 -15.16 5.51 11.77
C LEU A 60 -15.12 6.22 13.13
N VAL A 61 -14.15 5.85 13.95
CA VAL A 61 -13.87 6.49 15.24
C VAL A 61 -12.50 7.16 15.16
N ASN A 62 -12.30 8.26 15.90
CA ASN A 62 -11.04 9.03 15.92
C ASN A 62 -10.60 9.57 14.55
N VAL A 63 -11.52 10.14 13.77
CA VAL A 63 -11.20 10.72 12.46
C VAL A 63 -10.53 12.08 12.63
N GLU A 64 -9.24 12.16 12.31
CA GLU A 64 -8.52 13.43 12.14
C GLU A 64 -8.33 13.71 10.64
N LEU A 65 -8.85 14.85 10.19
CA LEU A 65 -8.65 15.31 8.81
C LEU A 65 -7.41 16.19 8.75
N THR A 66 -6.26 15.60 8.40
CA THR A 66 -5.05 16.35 8.10
C THR A 66 -4.96 16.63 6.60
N PRO A 67 -4.89 17.91 6.16
CA PRO A 67 -4.66 18.23 4.76
C PRO A 67 -3.37 17.58 4.25
N ALA A 68 -3.35 17.13 2.99
CA ALA A 68 -2.15 16.61 2.37
C ALA A 68 -1.03 17.66 2.44
N ALA A 69 0.07 17.33 3.12
CA ALA A 69 1.21 18.22 3.24
C ALA A 69 1.80 18.55 1.86
N SER A 70 2.48 19.71 1.78
CA SER A 70 3.36 20.07 0.67
C SER A 70 4.28 18.91 0.28
N PRO A 71 4.82 18.83 -0.97
CA PRO A 71 5.69 17.74 -1.40
C PRO A 71 6.75 17.42 -0.35
N ILE A 72 6.58 16.26 0.30
CA ILE A 72 7.48 15.79 1.36
C ILE A 72 8.74 15.35 0.64
N THR A 73 9.71 16.25 0.63
CA THR A 73 11.02 16.01 0.06
C THR A 73 11.87 15.38 1.15
N ASP A 74 12.18 14.09 0.98
CA ASP A 74 13.22 13.46 1.78
C ASP A 74 14.51 14.27 1.63
N THR A 75 15.30 14.39 2.69
CA THR A 75 16.69 14.86 2.60
C THR A 75 17.44 14.08 1.52
N ASP A 76 18.23 14.78 0.69
CA ASP A 76 18.85 14.21 -0.51
C ASP A 76 19.62 12.91 -0.16
N PRO A 77 19.16 11.75 -0.69
CA PRO A 77 19.78 10.48 -0.38
C PRO A 77 21.21 10.33 -0.91
N ASN A 78 21.72 11.29 -1.68
CA ASN A 78 23.09 11.35 -2.16
C ASN A 78 24.09 11.93 -1.15
N GLU A 79 23.65 12.50 -0.02
CA GLU A 79 24.57 13.13 0.93
C GLU A 79 25.22 12.14 1.91
N ASN A 80 24.58 11.00 2.23
CA ASN A 80 25.23 9.93 3.00
C ASN A 80 24.52 8.56 2.93
N PRO A 81 25.00 7.62 2.09
CA PRO A 81 24.27 6.38 1.76
C PRO A 81 24.33 5.25 2.81
N LYS A 82 24.89 5.53 4.00
CA LYS A 82 25.08 4.53 5.07
C LYS A 82 24.12 4.66 6.25
N TYR A 83 23.29 5.70 6.29
CA TYR A 83 22.34 5.89 7.39
C TYR A 83 20.94 5.39 7.00
N LEU A 84 20.33 4.64 7.92
CA LEU A 84 19.01 4.00 7.81
C LEU A 84 17.93 5.01 7.40
N GLU A 85 17.96 6.21 7.99
CA GLU A 85 16.99 7.27 7.72
C GLU A 85 17.10 7.80 6.29
N THR A 86 18.29 7.79 5.70
CA THR A 86 18.52 8.26 4.32
C THR A 86 17.83 7.36 3.29
N VAL A 87 17.86 6.04 3.50
CA VAL A 87 17.29 5.07 2.54
C VAL A 87 15.80 4.88 2.79
N ARG A 88 15.40 4.73 4.06
CA ARG A 88 13.98 4.56 4.45
C ARG A 88 13.16 5.84 4.24
N GLY A 89 13.80 7.01 4.27
CA GLY A 89 13.14 8.30 4.18
C GLY A 89 12.36 8.65 5.45
N LEU A 90 11.60 9.74 5.40
CA LEU A 90 10.79 10.20 6.53
C LEU A 90 9.47 9.43 6.60
N ASP A 91 9.06 9.11 7.82
CA ASP A 91 7.78 8.53 8.21
C ASP A 91 7.34 9.32 9.46
N ASN A 92 6.74 10.49 9.24
CA ASN A 92 6.43 11.42 10.33
C ASN A 92 5.15 11.04 11.08
N ASP A 93 4.23 10.34 10.42
CA ASP A 93 2.99 9.88 11.03
C ASP A 93 3.12 8.48 11.68
N GLY A 94 4.26 7.81 11.48
CA GLY A 94 4.60 6.56 12.14
C GLY A 94 3.80 5.37 11.61
N ASP A 95 3.23 5.46 10.41
CA ASP A 95 2.42 4.40 9.81
C ASP A 95 3.27 3.28 9.17
N GLY A 96 4.60 3.42 9.22
CA GLY A 96 5.55 2.46 8.68
C GLY A 96 5.76 2.60 7.17
N ILE A 97 5.20 3.64 6.54
CA ILE A 97 5.33 3.94 5.12
C ILE A 97 6.08 5.27 4.96
N ARG A 98 7.04 5.29 4.05
CA ARG A 98 7.74 6.54 3.71
C ARG A 98 6.75 7.58 3.18
N ASP A 99 6.70 8.74 3.81
CA ASP A 99 5.83 9.86 3.47
C ASP A 99 5.90 10.25 1.99
N SER A 100 7.12 10.36 1.46
CA SER A 100 7.34 10.73 0.05
C SER A 100 6.87 9.65 -0.92
N TYR A 101 6.92 8.36 -0.53
CA TYR A 101 6.38 7.27 -1.32
C TYR A 101 4.85 7.29 -1.30
N LYS A 102 4.27 7.44 -0.12
CA LYS A 102 2.83 7.53 0.09
C LYS A 102 2.22 8.68 -0.72
N GLN A 103 2.86 9.84 -0.72
CA GLN A 103 2.46 10.96 -1.57
C GLN A 103 2.57 10.64 -3.07
N ALA A 104 3.67 10.01 -3.50
CA ALA A 104 3.86 9.63 -4.90
C ALA A 104 2.77 8.63 -5.35
N VAL A 105 2.42 7.65 -4.51
CA VAL A 105 1.34 6.68 -4.76
C VAL A 105 -0.01 7.38 -4.90
N LEU A 106 -0.35 8.28 -3.97
CA LEU A 106 -1.61 9.03 -4.00
C LEU A 106 -1.70 10.01 -5.18
N THR A 107 -0.56 10.48 -5.67
CA THR A 107 -0.50 11.35 -6.86
C THR A 107 -0.58 10.52 -8.16
N GLN A 108 -0.04 9.30 -8.15
CA GLN A 108 0.12 8.48 -9.36
C GLN A 108 -1.11 7.63 -9.69
N TYR A 109 -1.87 7.19 -8.68
CA TYR A 109 -2.98 6.26 -8.88
C TYR A 109 -4.32 6.86 -8.44
N ASP A 110 -5.23 6.99 -9.40
CA ASP A 110 -6.61 7.43 -9.12
C ASP A 110 -7.49 6.30 -8.57
N ASN A 111 -7.15 5.04 -8.89
CA ASN A 111 -7.92 3.88 -8.44
C ASN A 111 -7.55 3.52 -6.98
N PRO A 112 -8.51 3.54 -6.03
CA PRO A 112 -8.23 3.24 -4.63
C PRO A 112 -7.68 1.84 -4.39
N VAL A 113 -8.00 0.87 -5.26
CA VAL A 113 -7.46 -0.48 -5.21
C VAL A 113 -5.96 -0.46 -5.53
N PHE A 114 -5.51 0.32 -6.51
CA PHE A 114 -4.09 0.43 -6.84
C PHE A 114 -3.32 1.21 -5.78
N VAL A 115 -3.93 2.24 -5.18
CA VAL A 115 -3.38 2.93 -4.00
C VAL A 115 -3.16 1.93 -2.86
N GLN A 116 -4.19 1.20 -2.45
CA GLN A 116 -4.10 0.25 -1.35
C GLN A 116 -3.07 -0.85 -1.64
N MET A 117 -3.07 -1.37 -2.87
CA MET A 117 -2.12 -2.38 -3.33
C MET A 117 -0.67 -1.86 -3.21
N ALA A 118 -0.41 -0.64 -3.70
CA ALA A 118 0.92 -0.02 -3.64
C ALA A 118 1.36 0.31 -2.20
N LEU A 119 0.47 0.79 -1.34
CA LEU A 119 0.79 1.03 0.07
C LEU A 119 1.07 -0.29 0.80
N SER A 120 0.30 -1.35 0.52
CA SER A 120 0.47 -2.65 1.18
C SER A 120 1.82 -3.30 0.87
N ILE A 121 2.27 -3.30 -0.39
CA ILE A 121 3.58 -3.88 -0.75
C ILE A 121 4.76 -3.09 -0.18
N SER A 122 4.55 -1.81 0.17
CA SER A 122 5.63 -0.97 0.69
C SER A 122 6.24 -1.50 1.99
N HIS A 123 5.44 -2.20 2.81
CA HIS A 123 5.94 -2.86 4.00
C HIS A 123 6.87 -4.03 3.67
N GLU A 124 6.57 -4.79 2.62
CA GLU A 124 7.47 -5.86 2.15
C GLU A 124 8.78 -5.27 1.62
N TYR A 125 8.72 -4.14 0.91
CA TYR A 125 9.91 -3.45 0.44
C TYR A 125 10.73 -2.81 1.58
N ASP A 126 10.08 -2.23 2.60
CA ASP A 126 10.76 -1.70 3.79
C ASP A 126 11.44 -2.83 4.58
N ASP A 127 10.81 -3.99 4.68
CA ASP A 127 11.40 -5.18 5.30
C ASP A 127 12.68 -5.62 4.59
N LEU A 128 12.75 -5.52 3.25
CA LEU A 128 14.00 -5.77 2.53
C LEU A 128 15.12 -4.84 2.99
N TYR A 129 14.83 -3.57 3.23
CA TYR A 129 15.81 -2.60 3.71
C TYR A 129 16.28 -2.97 5.13
N ARG A 130 15.33 -3.30 6.02
CA ARG A 130 15.63 -3.73 7.39
C ARG A 130 16.54 -4.95 7.43
N ILE A 131 16.23 -5.96 6.61
CA ILE A 131 17.00 -7.21 6.54
C ILE A 131 18.43 -6.99 6.02
N VAL A 132 18.64 -6.02 5.13
CA VAL A 132 20.00 -5.67 4.66
C VAL A 132 20.77 -4.95 5.76
N LEU A 133 20.11 -4.05 6.48
CA LEU A 133 20.72 -3.14 7.44
C LEU A 133 20.98 -3.77 8.81
N ASP A 134 20.17 -4.74 9.21
CA ASP A 134 20.32 -5.47 10.46
C ASP A 134 20.65 -6.94 10.17
N ASP A 135 21.90 -7.32 10.41
CA ASP A 135 22.37 -8.67 10.18
C ASP A 135 21.91 -9.69 11.22
N THR A 136 21.40 -9.21 12.37
CA THR A 136 20.88 -10.02 13.48
C THR A 136 19.49 -10.58 13.21
N ILE A 137 18.75 -10.01 12.24
CA ILE A 137 17.45 -10.52 11.81
C ILE A 137 17.63 -11.93 11.23
N ALA A 138 17.18 -12.92 12.00
CA ALA A 138 17.12 -14.31 11.59
C ALA A 138 15.88 -14.54 10.73
N ILE A 139 16.07 -15.10 9.53
CA ILE A 139 15.00 -15.46 8.60
C ILE A 139 15.17 -16.93 8.25
N SER A 140 14.12 -17.73 8.48
CA SER A 140 14.13 -19.13 8.07
C SER A 140 14.04 -19.26 6.54
N PRO A 141 14.51 -20.38 5.95
CA PRO A 141 14.37 -20.61 4.51
C PRO A 141 12.92 -20.53 4.02
N LYS A 142 11.96 -20.99 4.84
CA LYS A 142 10.53 -20.93 4.54
C LYS A 142 10.01 -19.49 4.50
N GLU A 143 10.33 -18.67 5.50
CA GLU A 143 9.92 -17.26 5.54
C GLU A 143 10.53 -16.47 4.39
N ALA A 144 11.80 -16.76 4.05
CA ALA A 144 12.47 -16.13 2.93
C ALA A 144 11.80 -16.45 1.59
N ALA A 145 11.46 -17.72 1.36
CA ALA A 145 10.72 -18.15 0.17
C ALA A 145 9.32 -17.51 0.12
N GLN A 146 8.61 -17.42 1.25
CA GLN A 146 7.29 -16.78 1.33
C GLN A 146 7.34 -15.30 0.96
N LYS A 147 8.28 -14.52 1.51
CA LYS A 147 8.47 -13.10 1.15
C LYS A 147 8.82 -12.93 -0.32
N LEU A 148 9.78 -13.71 -0.83
CA LEU A 148 10.16 -13.65 -2.25
C LEU A 148 8.99 -13.96 -3.17
N ASN A 149 8.19 -14.97 -2.83
CA ASN A 149 6.99 -15.34 -3.59
C ASN A 149 5.95 -14.21 -3.58
N SER A 150 5.73 -13.58 -2.43
CA SER A 150 4.81 -12.44 -2.31
C SER A 150 5.25 -11.25 -3.19
N ILE A 151 6.52 -10.86 -3.09
CA ILE A 151 7.09 -9.77 -3.89
C ILE A 151 7.04 -10.12 -5.39
N THR A 152 7.40 -11.35 -5.76
CA THR A 152 7.42 -11.81 -7.16
C THR A 152 6.01 -11.83 -7.75
N ALA A 153 5.02 -12.34 -7.00
CA ALA A 153 3.62 -12.35 -7.44
C ALA A 153 3.11 -10.93 -7.66
N PHE A 154 3.37 -10.04 -6.71
CA PHE A 154 2.99 -8.64 -6.79
C PHE A 154 3.61 -7.96 -8.02
N GLU A 155 4.91 -8.14 -8.22
CA GLU A 155 5.62 -7.50 -9.33
C GLU A 155 5.22 -8.07 -10.69
N ALA A 156 4.88 -9.35 -10.76
CA ALA A 156 4.30 -9.95 -11.96
C ALA A 156 2.97 -9.25 -12.29
N CYS A 157 2.11 -9.03 -11.28
CA CYS A 157 0.87 -8.28 -11.46
C CYS A 157 1.12 -6.85 -11.95
N THR A 158 1.98 -6.10 -11.26
CA THR A 158 2.21 -4.69 -11.63
C THR A 158 2.90 -4.54 -12.98
N LYS A 159 3.76 -5.48 -13.37
CA LYS A 159 4.34 -5.53 -14.73
C LYS A 159 3.28 -5.76 -15.78
N TYR A 160 2.31 -6.64 -15.51
CA TYR A 160 1.16 -6.83 -16.38
C TYR A 160 0.37 -5.52 -16.50
N LEU A 161 -0.04 -4.91 -15.39
CA LEU A 161 -0.82 -3.67 -15.38
C LEU A 161 -0.11 -2.52 -16.13
N PHE A 162 1.21 -2.38 -15.93
CA PHE A 162 2.01 -1.38 -16.63
C PHE A 162 2.07 -1.64 -18.15
N ARG A 163 2.29 -2.89 -18.55
CA ARG A 163 2.36 -3.26 -19.97
C ARG A 163 1.04 -3.04 -20.70
N GLU A 164 -0.09 -3.30 -20.04
CA GLU A 164 -1.43 -3.05 -20.59
C GLU A 164 -1.82 -1.55 -20.52
N GLY A 165 -0.95 -0.67 -19.99
CA GLY A 165 -1.19 0.77 -19.91
C GLY A 165 -2.19 1.20 -18.84
N ILE A 166 -2.53 0.30 -17.91
CA ILE A 166 -3.49 0.54 -16.83
C ILE A 166 -2.87 1.41 -15.73
N ILE A 167 -1.58 1.24 -15.49
CA ILE A 167 -0.78 2.09 -14.60
C ILE A 167 0.40 2.68 -15.38
N GLN A 168 0.77 3.93 -15.06
CA GLN A 168 1.89 4.62 -15.72
C GLN A 168 3.24 4.29 -15.09
N ASP A 169 3.28 4.07 -13.78
CA ASP A 169 4.49 3.68 -13.05
C ASP A 169 4.19 2.51 -12.12
N SER A 170 5.17 1.64 -11.92
CA SER A 170 5.04 0.53 -10.97
C SER A 170 5.23 1.02 -9.53
N PRO A 171 4.59 0.41 -8.52
CA PRO A 171 4.83 0.72 -7.12
C PRO A 171 6.32 0.61 -6.74
N LEU A 172 7.04 -0.36 -7.31
CA LEU A 172 8.49 -0.47 -7.12
C LEU A 172 9.24 0.75 -7.67
N THR A 173 8.85 1.31 -8.82
CA THR A 173 9.47 2.52 -9.39
C THR A 173 9.30 3.70 -8.44
N LEU A 174 8.09 3.89 -7.90
CA LEU A 174 7.80 4.96 -6.94
C LEU A 174 8.55 4.75 -5.61
N PHE A 175 8.68 3.50 -5.16
CA PHE A 175 9.35 3.15 -3.91
C PHE A 175 10.87 3.29 -4.01
N ALA A 176 11.47 2.67 -5.03
CA ALA A 176 12.89 2.62 -5.31
C ALA A 176 13.37 3.79 -6.18
N ASN A 177 12.84 4.99 -5.93
CA ASN A 177 13.03 6.20 -6.74
C ASN A 177 14.44 6.82 -6.68
N THR A 178 15.42 6.15 -6.06
CA THR A 178 16.82 6.59 -5.99
C THR A 178 17.75 5.39 -6.17
N ILE A 179 18.99 5.65 -6.61
CA ILE A 179 19.99 4.58 -6.84
C ILE A 179 20.21 3.74 -5.57
N TYR A 180 20.28 4.39 -4.40
CA TYR A 180 20.47 3.68 -3.14
C TYR A 180 19.23 2.85 -2.76
N ARG A 181 18.01 3.39 -2.93
CA ARG A 181 16.78 2.65 -2.66
C ARG A 181 16.63 1.43 -3.57
N ALA A 182 16.98 1.57 -4.85
CA ALA A 182 17.04 0.45 -5.79
C ALA A 182 18.12 -0.57 -5.41
N LEU A 183 19.30 -0.11 -4.96
CA LEU A 183 20.37 -0.98 -4.48
C LEU A 183 19.95 -1.79 -3.24
N TYR A 184 19.37 -1.15 -2.23
CA TYR A 184 18.92 -1.84 -1.01
C TYR A 184 17.78 -2.82 -1.28
N TYR A 185 16.88 -2.50 -2.21
CA TYR A 185 15.86 -3.44 -2.67
C TYR A 185 16.52 -4.68 -3.28
N ARG A 186 17.54 -4.48 -4.13
CA ARG A 186 18.29 -5.59 -4.75
C ARG A 186 19.10 -6.40 -3.74
N LEU A 187 19.74 -5.74 -2.77
CA LEU A 187 20.49 -6.43 -1.72
C LEU A 187 19.56 -7.26 -0.83
N GLY A 188 18.37 -6.75 -0.50
CA GLY A 188 17.40 -7.45 0.33
C GLY A 188 16.83 -8.68 -0.37
N THR A 189 16.42 -8.54 -1.64
CA THR A 189 15.95 -9.68 -2.44
C THR A 189 17.04 -10.75 -2.59
N ASN A 190 18.29 -10.35 -2.84
CA ASN A 190 19.43 -11.28 -2.88
C ASN A 190 19.66 -11.98 -1.53
N ARG A 191 19.52 -11.25 -0.41
CA ARG A 191 19.68 -11.82 0.93
C ARG A 191 18.57 -12.81 1.28
N LEU A 192 17.33 -12.53 0.88
CA LEU A 192 16.24 -13.50 0.99
C LEU A 192 16.54 -14.75 0.13
N PHE A 193 17.00 -14.57 -1.09
CA PHE A 193 17.31 -15.69 -1.99
C PHE A 193 18.41 -16.59 -1.43
N ALA A 194 19.49 -16.02 -0.91
CA ALA A 194 20.54 -16.78 -0.24
C ALA A 194 20.03 -17.58 0.98
N ARG A 195 18.94 -17.13 1.62
CA ARG A 195 18.31 -17.84 2.75
C ARG A 195 17.43 -19.00 2.31
N THR A 196 17.00 -19.07 1.05
CA THR A 196 16.26 -20.23 0.52
C THR A 196 17.17 -21.43 0.23
N ASN A 197 18.46 -21.37 0.58
CA ASN A 197 19.49 -22.35 0.19
C ASN A 197 19.60 -22.50 -1.34
N ASP A 198 19.37 -21.40 -2.08
CA ASP A 198 19.34 -21.38 -3.54
C ASP A 198 18.30 -22.36 -4.14
N ASP A 199 17.29 -22.74 -3.35
CA ASP A 199 16.18 -23.59 -3.79
C ASP A 199 15.24 -22.79 -4.69
N LEU A 200 15.43 -22.92 -6.00
CA LEU A 200 14.58 -22.32 -7.01
C LEU A 200 13.19 -22.95 -7.06
N ASP A 201 13.04 -24.20 -6.61
CA ASP A 201 11.75 -24.91 -6.61
C ASP A 201 10.82 -24.35 -5.51
N ALA A 202 11.38 -23.70 -4.50
CA ALA A 202 10.62 -22.95 -3.50
C ALA A 202 9.98 -21.66 -4.08
N LEU A 203 10.41 -21.20 -5.25
CA LEU A 203 9.87 -20.03 -5.91
C LEU A 203 8.71 -20.41 -6.83
N GLN A 204 7.54 -19.83 -6.57
CA GLN A 204 6.32 -20.11 -7.31
C GLN A 204 6.23 -19.26 -8.57
N THR A 205 5.73 -19.85 -9.64
CA THR A 205 5.26 -19.13 -10.83
C THR A 205 3.78 -18.78 -10.65
N PHE A 206 3.39 -17.55 -11.01
CA PHE A 206 2.05 -17.04 -10.80
C PHE A 206 1.35 -16.79 -12.14
N ASP A 207 0.27 -17.54 -12.41
CA ASP A 207 -0.56 -17.38 -13.61
C ASP A 207 -2.05 -17.59 -13.24
N PRO A 208 -2.98 -16.62 -13.47
CA PRO A 208 -2.73 -15.28 -14.02
C PRO A 208 -1.90 -14.40 -13.06
N PRO A 209 -1.18 -13.41 -13.60
CA PRO A 209 -0.24 -12.61 -12.81
C PRO A 209 -0.93 -11.73 -11.77
N CYS A 210 -2.22 -11.41 -11.95
CA CYS A 210 -3.02 -10.61 -11.02
C CYS A 210 -4.21 -11.39 -10.44
N PRO A 211 -4.59 -11.15 -9.17
CA PRO A 211 -5.83 -11.66 -8.62
C PRO A 211 -7.07 -11.26 -9.45
N ALA A 212 -8.03 -12.17 -9.56
CA ALA A 212 -9.24 -11.97 -10.37
C ALA A 212 -10.07 -10.73 -9.97
N SER A 213 -9.98 -10.28 -8.72
CA SER A 213 -10.62 -9.03 -8.26
C SER A 213 -10.11 -7.80 -9.02
N LEU A 214 -8.81 -7.74 -9.32
CA LEU A 214 -8.21 -6.64 -10.10
C LEU A 214 -8.61 -6.70 -11.58
N SER A 215 -8.90 -7.89 -12.11
CA SER A 215 -9.33 -8.06 -13.50
C SER A 215 -10.80 -7.68 -13.75
N LYS A 216 -11.62 -7.61 -12.68
CA LYS A 216 -13.05 -7.31 -12.80
C LYS A 216 -13.31 -5.80 -12.92
N ASP A 217 -12.52 -4.99 -12.21
CA ASP A 217 -12.55 -3.52 -12.30
C ASP A 217 -11.94 -2.97 -13.60
N MET A 218 -11.42 -3.84 -14.49
CA MET A 218 -10.85 -3.48 -15.79
C MET A 218 -11.85 -3.57 -16.95
N ASN A 219 -13.07 -4.09 -16.72
CA ASN A 219 -14.08 -4.33 -17.76
C ASN A 219 -15.37 -3.51 -17.60
N ASP A 220 -15.44 -2.63 -16.60
CA ASP A 220 -16.54 -1.66 -16.38
C ASP A 220 -16.01 -0.23 -16.55
#